data_AF-A0A4R5VYF6-F1
#
_entry.id   AF-A0A4R5VYF6-F1
#
_cell.length_a   1.000
_cell.length_b   1.000
_cell.length_c   1.000
_cell.angle_alpha   90.00
_cell.angle_beta   90.00
_cell.angle_gamma   90.00
#
_symmetry.space_group_name_H-M   'P 1'
#
loop_
_entity.id
_entity.type
_entity.pdbx_description
1 polymer ?
#
loop_
_entity_poly.entity_id
_entity_poly.type
_entity_poly.pdbx_seq_one_letter_code
_entity_poly.pdbx_strand_id
1 'polypeptide(L)'
;MAAKHKVIFDTDPGVDDAMALYFALAHPDIDVLGITSIFGNVTVQQATENALYLTRIAGYDIPVAGGALVPLAKAPGTPPGFIHGDDGLGNLPSRSTINAHAESCSAAEYIVNMARQHPGEITLVAVAPLANLGLALKLEPNLPKLLKQVVLMAGTVIEPGNVSPVAEANVWNDPDAADLVFTAGWNLTMVGLDVTHRVVLPSSFFDALANKHNQHLAMTTLRHAVHFYCNFYGAIRPELGHACFGHDVLAFVYLVAPELFQTQEGRIRVAKEGFGNGQTMMDRHGKLFYPQPGWEPEKPVTRACMQVDVEGCINLIETTLGGDWLKTPLIVS
;
A
#
# COMPACT_ATOMS: atom_id res chain seq x y z
N MET A 1 -1.90 21.80 18.07
CA MET A 1 -1.38 20.70 17.23
C MET A 1 -2.26 20.62 15.99
N ALA A 2 -1.68 20.41 14.81
CA ALA A 2 -2.45 20.20 13.59
C ALA A 2 -3.35 18.95 13.75
N ALA A 3 -4.49 18.91 13.07
CA ALA A 3 -5.36 17.74 13.11
C ALA A 3 -4.67 16.56 12.39
N LYS A 4 -4.54 15.42 13.06
CA LYS A 4 -3.92 14.20 12.50
C LYS A 4 -4.70 13.65 11.31
N HIS A 5 -4.01 12.97 10.41
CA HIS A 5 -4.61 12.14 9.38
C HIS A 5 -5.19 10.87 10.00
N LYS A 6 -6.51 10.78 10.10
CA LYS A 6 -7.21 9.55 10.43
C LYS A 6 -7.13 8.58 9.25
N VAL A 7 -6.50 7.43 9.46
CA VAL A 7 -6.19 6.48 8.40
C VAL A 7 -6.86 5.13 8.65
N ILE A 8 -7.45 4.58 7.59
CA ILE A 8 -7.58 3.12 7.44
C ILE A 8 -6.51 2.69 6.44
N PHE A 9 -5.75 1.65 6.79
CA PHE A 9 -4.67 1.12 5.95
C PHE A 9 -5.09 -0.21 5.33
N ASP A 10 -5.27 -0.24 4.02
CA ASP A 10 -5.60 -1.44 3.24
C ASP A 10 -4.34 -2.02 2.60
N THR A 11 -3.95 -3.23 2.99
CA THR A 11 -2.60 -3.79 2.79
C THR A 11 -2.65 -5.31 2.65
N ASP A 12 -1.61 -5.92 2.10
CA ASP A 12 -1.45 -7.37 1.97
C ASP A 12 -0.10 -7.82 2.53
N PRO A 13 0.18 -7.60 3.84
CA PRO A 13 1.53 -7.39 4.35
C PRO A 13 2.62 -8.32 3.80
N GLY A 14 3.31 -7.79 2.79
CA GLY A 14 4.63 -8.12 2.33
C GLY A 14 5.70 -7.26 3.02
N VAL A 15 6.86 -7.15 2.37
CA VAL A 15 8.06 -6.54 2.98
C VAL A 15 7.97 -5.02 2.98
N ASP A 16 7.58 -4.42 1.87
CA ASP A 16 7.33 -2.98 1.69
C ASP A 16 6.07 -2.51 2.42
N ASP A 17 5.01 -3.33 2.50
CA ASP A 17 3.85 -3.06 3.35
C ASP A 17 4.26 -2.90 4.82
N ALA A 18 5.18 -3.76 5.31
CA ALA A 18 5.70 -3.67 6.67
C ALA A 18 6.49 -2.36 6.89
N MET A 19 7.22 -1.88 5.88
CA MET A 19 7.85 -0.55 5.93
C MET A 19 6.79 0.56 6.03
N ALA A 20 5.73 0.47 5.22
CA ALA A 20 4.64 1.44 5.19
C ALA A 20 3.87 1.49 6.52
N LEU A 21 3.54 0.32 7.08
CA LEU A 21 2.91 0.20 8.39
C LEU A 21 3.76 0.87 9.47
N TYR A 22 5.05 0.55 9.55
CA TYR A 22 5.90 1.14 10.59
C TYR A 22 6.13 2.64 10.39
N PHE A 23 6.19 3.12 9.15
CA PHE A 23 6.19 4.56 8.89
C PHE A 23 4.91 5.21 9.43
N ALA A 24 3.75 4.62 9.16
CA ALA A 24 2.45 5.14 9.62
C ALA A 24 2.34 5.16 11.15
N LEU A 25 2.83 4.12 11.84
CA LEU A 25 2.86 4.07 13.31
C LEU A 25 3.86 5.07 13.91
N ALA A 26 4.96 5.32 13.21
CA ALA A 26 6.02 6.21 13.66
C ALA A 26 5.71 7.70 13.43
N HIS A 27 4.91 8.04 12.42
CA HIS A 27 4.67 9.42 12.05
C HIS A 27 3.69 10.11 13.03
N PRO A 28 4.07 11.24 13.66
CA PRO A 28 3.26 11.85 14.73
C PRO A 28 1.90 12.38 14.24
N ASP A 29 1.80 12.76 12.97
CA ASP A 29 0.59 13.31 12.35
C ASP A 29 -0.34 12.25 11.75
N ILE A 30 -0.03 10.96 11.87
CA ILE A 30 -0.89 9.86 11.41
C ILE A 30 -1.57 9.22 12.63
N ASP A 31 -2.85 8.88 12.47
CA ASP A 31 -3.66 8.14 13.43
C ASP A 31 -4.28 6.93 12.71
N VAL A 32 -3.65 5.76 12.85
CA VAL A 32 -4.11 4.52 12.22
C VAL A 32 -5.28 3.96 13.04
N LEU A 33 -6.50 4.14 12.52
CA LEU A 33 -7.73 3.70 13.18
C LEU A 33 -7.96 2.19 13.04
N GLY A 34 -7.47 1.61 11.95
CA GLY A 34 -7.62 0.20 11.64
C GLY A 34 -6.88 -0.20 10.39
N ILE A 35 -6.66 -1.50 10.25
CA ILE A 35 -6.00 -2.13 9.11
C ILE A 35 -7.00 -3.08 8.46
N THR A 36 -7.07 -3.04 7.14
CA THR A 36 -7.79 -4.04 6.35
C THR A 36 -6.79 -4.85 5.56
N SER A 37 -6.86 -6.18 5.66
CA SER A 37 -5.95 -7.07 4.95
C SER A 37 -6.61 -7.64 3.69
N ILE A 38 -5.80 -7.94 2.67
CA ILE A 38 -6.25 -8.59 1.44
C ILE A 38 -5.19 -9.56 0.89
N PHE A 39 -5.51 -10.29 -0.17
CA PHE A 39 -4.56 -11.12 -0.93
C PHE A 39 -3.65 -10.25 -1.81
N GLY A 40 -2.50 -10.79 -2.20
CA GLY A 40 -1.61 -10.22 -3.21
C GLY A 40 -0.20 -10.81 -3.06
N ASN A 41 0.64 -10.17 -2.27
CA ASN A 41 1.97 -10.63 -1.85
C ASN A 41 1.89 -11.98 -1.12
N VAL A 42 0.83 -12.18 -0.34
CA VAL A 42 0.48 -13.43 0.35
C VAL A 42 -1.03 -13.72 0.25
N THR A 43 -1.50 -14.84 0.81
CA THR A 43 -2.93 -15.08 1.01
C THR A 43 -3.50 -14.09 2.04
N VAL A 44 -4.79 -13.78 1.97
CA VAL A 44 -5.41 -12.86 2.95
C VAL A 44 -5.32 -13.37 4.39
N GLN A 45 -5.32 -14.69 4.61
CA GLN A 45 -5.10 -15.26 5.95
C GLN A 45 -3.71 -14.88 6.47
N GLN A 46 -2.66 -15.10 5.66
CA GLN A 46 -1.30 -14.75 6.01
C GLN A 46 -1.10 -13.24 6.15
N ALA A 47 -1.73 -12.44 5.27
CA ALA A 47 -1.73 -10.98 5.36
C ALA A 47 -2.34 -10.49 6.68
N THR A 48 -3.46 -11.07 7.10
CA THR A 48 -4.13 -10.76 8.37
C THR A 48 -3.25 -11.10 9.56
N GLU A 49 -2.64 -12.29 9.55
CA GLU A 49 -1.70 -12.73 10.59
C GLU A 49 -0.47 -11.83 10.65
N ASN A 50 0.07 -11.41 9.49
CA ASN A 50 1.21 -10.51 9.41
C ASN A 50 0.86 -9.11 9.95
N ALA A 51 -0.29 -8.53 9.59
CA ALA A 51 -0.74 -7.24 10.13
C ALA A 51 -0.86 -7.28 11.66
N LEU A 52 -1.50 -8.33 12.20
CA LEU A 52 -1.59 -8.55 13.64
C LEU A 52 -0.21 -8.72 14.27
N TYR A 53 0.66 -9.52 13.67
CA TYR A 53 2.01 -9.75 14.17
C TYR A 53 2.83 -8.46 14.22
N LEU A 54 2.93 -7.73 13.12
CA LEU A 54 3.71 -6.51 12.98
C LEU A 54 3.26 -5.42 13.97
N THR A 55 1.95 -5.21 14.12
CA THR A 55 1.43 -4.24 15.09
C THR A 55 1.77 -4.62 16.52
N ARG A 56 1.59 -5.90 16.89
CA ARG A 56 1.87 -6.38 18.25
C ARG A 56 3.34 -6.33 18.62
N ILE A 57 4.25 -6.74 17.71
CA ILE A 57 5.68 -6.68 18.00
C ILE A 57 6.23 -5.24 18.05
N ALA A 58 5.53 -4.28 17.46
CA ALA A 58 5.81 -2.84 17.62
C ALA A 58 5.16 -2.23 18.87
N GLY A 59 4.34 -3.00 19.58
CA GLY A 59 3.66 -2.59 20.82
C GLY A 59 2.34 -1.85 20.61
N TYR A 60 1.68 -2.06 19.46
CA TYR A 60 0.42 -1.42 19.09
C TYR A 60 -0.73 -2.43 19.07
N ASP A 61 -1.91 -1.99 19.53
CA ASP A 61 -3.16 -2.74 19.51
C ASP A 61 -4.12 -2.05 18.53
N ILE A 62 -4.07 -2.43 17.26
CA ILE A 62 -4.86 -1.83 16.18
C ILE A 62 -5.83 -2.89 15.64
N PRO A 63 -7.12 -2.55 15.44
CA PRO A 63 -8.08 -3.43 14.79
C PRO A 63 -7.61 -3.87 13.40
N VAL A 64 -7.70 -5.17 13.11
CA VAL A 64 -7.38 -5.73 11.80
C VAL A 64 -8.59 -6.50 11.27
N ALA A 65 -9.14 -6.11 10.13
CA ALA A 65 -10.25 -6.82 9.50
C ALA A 65 -9.80 -7.56 8.22
N GLY A 66 -10.09 -8.87 8.17
CA GLY A 66 -9.81 -9.71 7.02
C GLY A 66 -10.71 -9.39 5.82
N GLY A 67 -10.12 -9.26 4.64
CA GLY A 67 -10.82 -8.84 3.43
C GLY A 67 -11.14 -9.94 2.43
N ALA A 68 -11.22 -9.56 1.16
CA ALA A 68 -11.52 -10.46 0.05
C ALA A 68 -10.49 -11.60 -0.04
N LEU A 69 -10.98 -12.81 -0.34
CA LEU A 69 -10.11 -13.98 -0.52
C LEU A 69 -9.53 -14.07 -1.95
N VAL A 70 -10.23 -13.50 -2.93
CA VAL A 70 -9.94 -13.63 -4.35
C VAL A 70 -10.34 -12.35 -5.10
N PRO A 71 -9.80 -12.11 -6.32
CA PRO A 71 -10.19 -10.99 -7.15
C PRO A 71 -11.69 -11.01 -7.52
N LEU A 72 -12.25 -9.86 -7.88
CA LEU A 72 -13.68 -9.72 -8.19
C LEU A 72 -14.15 -10.53 -9.40
N ALA A 73 -13.29 -10.72 -10.39
CA ALA A 73 -13.64 -11.41 -11.63
C ALA A 73 -12.51 -12.28 -12.19
N LYS A 74 -11.26 -11.83 -12.08
CA LYS A 74 -10.08 -12.58 -12.49
C LYS A 74 -9.92 -13.84 -11.62
N ALA A 75 -9.47 -14.94 -12.22
CA ALA A 75 -9.05 -16.12 -11.45
C ALA A 75 -7.89 -15.75 -10.49
N PRO A 76 -7.90 -16.25 -9.24
CA PRO A 76 -6.85 -15.95 -8.27
C PRO A 76 -5.49 -16.47 -8.76
N GLY A 77 -4.46 -15.65 -8.60
CA GLY A 77 -3.07 -16.02 -8.86
C GLY A 77 -2.43 -16.73 -7.67
N THR A 78 -1.20 -17.20 -7.86
CA THR A 78 -0.35 -17.69 -6.78
C THR A 78 0.46 -16.53 -6.20
N PRO A 79 0.52 -16.36 -4.87
CA PRO A 79 1.35 -15.32 -4.25
C PRO A 79 2.83 -15.44 -4.65
N PRO A 80 3.54 -14.32 -4.88
CA PRO A 80 4.93 -14.32 -5.33
C PRO A 80 5.91 -14.52 -4.17
N GLY A 81 5.91 -15.72 -3.56
CA GLY A 81 6.78 -16.04 -2.41
C GLY A 81 8.29 -15.89 -2.67
N PHE A 82 8.71 -15.89 -3.93
CA PHE A 82 10.11 -15.59 -4.31
C PHE A 82 10.52 -14.12 -4.12
N ILE A 83 9.55 -13.21 -3.91
CA ILE A 83 9.76 -11.77 -3.69
C ILE A 83 9.70 -11.46 -2.19
N HIS A 84 8.63 -11.88 -1.52
CA HIS A 84 8.35 -11.52 -0.11
C HIS A 84 8.57 -12.67 0.89
N GLY A 85 8.93 -13.87 0.44
CA GLY A 85 8.91 -15.08 1.24
C GLY A 85 7.53 -15.73 1.25
N ASP A 86 7.46 -17.02 1.58
CA ASP A 86 6.20 -17.77 1.65
C ASP A 86 5.30 -17.24 2.79
N ASP A 87 5.92 -16.63 3.81
CA ASP A 87 5.25 -15.99 4.95
C ASP A 87 5.02 -14.48 4.77
N GLY A 88 5.44 -13.90 3.65
CA GLY A 88 5.37 -12.46 3.35
C GLY A 88 6.38 -11.56 4.06
N LEU A 89 7.17 -12.10 5.01
CA LEU A 89 8.13 -11.34 5.82
C LEU A 89 9.57 -11.87 5.66
N GLY A 90 9.89 -12.36 4.46
CA GLY A 90 11.22 -12.83 4.10
C GLY A 90 11.57 -14.19 4.70
N ASN A 91 10.59 -15.06 4.93
CA ASN A 91 10.73 -16.36 5.57
C ASN A 91 11.37 -16.22 6.96
N LEU A 92 10.66 -15.56 7.89
CA LEU A 92 11.19 -15.31 9.22
C LEU A 92 11.66 -16.62 9.88
N PRO A 93 12.86 -16.63 10.49
CA PRO A 93 13.41 -17.85 11.09
C PRO A 93 12.60 -18.31 12.30
N SER A 94 11.94 -17.37 12.98
CA SER A 94 11.00 -17.62 14.07
C SER A 94 10.06 -16.44 14.23
N ARG A 95 8.89 -16.69 14.84
CA ARG A 95 7.91 -15.66 15.21
C ARG A 95 7.65 -15.72 16.71
N SER A 96 7.58 -14.56 17.35
CA SER A 96 7.08 -14.47 18.71
C SER A 96 5.58 -14.79 18.73
N THR A 97 5.13 -15.46 19.79
CA THR A 97 3.70 -15.71 19.99
C THR A 97 2.99 -14.39 20.35
N ILE A 98 1.89 -14.11 19.67
CA ILE A 98 1.00 -12.98 19.98
C ILE A 98 -0.37 -13.53 20.38
N ASN A 99 -1.11 -12.77 21.19
CA ASN A 99 -2.51 -13.05 21.49
C ASN A 99 -3.37 -11.95 20.88
N ALA A 100 -3.74 -12.12 19.61
CA ALA A 100 -4.56 -11.17 18.88
C ALA A 100 -5.48 -11.91 17.90
N HIS A 101 -6.62 -11.31 17.62
CA HIS A 101 -7.61 -11.83 16.69
C HIS A 101 -8.04 -10.73 15.74
N ALA A 102 -8.37 -11.13 14.51
CA ALA A 102 -8.98 -10.22 13.56
C ALA A 102 -10.40 -9.84 14.00
N GLU A 103 -10.87 -8.69 13.54
CA GLU A 103 -12.25 -8.28 13.62
C GLU A 103 -13.17 -9.30 12.94
N SER A 104 -14.39 -9.42 13.46
CA SER A 104 -15.37 -10.38 12.92
C SER A 104 -16.07 -9.91 11.65
N CYS A 105 -16.09 -8.59 11.39
CA CYS A 105 -16.60 -8.04 10.14
C CYS A 105 -15.55 -8.16 9.04
N SER A 106 -16.02 -8.20 7.78
CA SER A 106 -15.12 -8.12 6.62
C SER A 106 -14.45 -6.75 6.52
N ALA A 107 -13.31 -6.67 5.82
CA ALA A 107 -12.64 -5.41 5.50
C ALA A 107 -13.58 -4.37 4.84
N ALA A 108 -14.41 -4.81 3.89
CA ALA A 108 -15.35 -3.94 3.19
C ALA A 108 -16.41 -3.35 4.16
N GLU A 109 -16.94 -4.17 5.06
CA GLU A 109 -17.85 -3.71 6.12
C GLU A 109 -17.14 -2.78 7.10
N TYR A 110 -15.90 -3.09 7.48
CA TYR A 110 -15.09 -2.25 8.36
C TYR A 110 -14.89 -0.85 7.77
N ILE A 111 -14.46 -0.76 6.50
CA ILE A 111 -14.30 0.52 5.77
C ILE A 111 -15.62 1.32 5.77
N VAL A 112 -16.73 0.69 5.41
CA VAL A 112 -18.04 1.36 5.34
C VAL A 112 -18.50 1.84 6.71
N ASN A 113 -18.36 0.99 7.74
CA ASN A 113 -18.76 1.32 9.10
C ASN A 113 -17.96 2.51 9.65
N MET A 114 -16.64 2.49 9.47
CA MET A 114 -15.77 3.58 9.89
C MET A 114 -16.03 4.87 9.11
N ALA A 115 -16.23 4.80 7.79
CA ALA A 115 -16.56 5.97 6.96
C ALA A 115 -17.89 6.62 7.38
N ARG A 116 -18.89 5.82 7.78
CA ARG A 116 -20.17 6.33 8.31
C ARG A 116 -20.02 6.95 9.69
N GLN A 117 -19.13 6.43 10.53
CA GLN A 117 -18.85 6.97 11.86
C GLN A 117 -18.04 8.28 11.81
N HIS A 118 -17.24 8.46 10.76
CA HIS A 118 -16.33 9.61 10.59
C HIS A 118 -16.43 10.24 9.19
N PRO A 119 -17.63 10.72 8.79
CA PRO A 119 -17.87 11.20 7.43
C PRO A 119 -16.99 12.41 7.09
N GLY A 120 -16.23 12.29 6.00
CA GLY A 120 -15.32 13.32 5.48
C GLY A 120 -13.99 13.43 6.23
N GLU A 121 -13.71 12.56 7.20
CA GLU A 121 -12.49 12.65 8.02
C GLU A 121 -11.43 11.61 7.66
N ILE A 122 -11.84 10.40 7.28
CA ILE A 122 -10.93 9.26 7.05
C ILE A 122 -10.26 9.36 5.69
N THR A 123 -8.94 9.24 5.68
CA THR A 123 -8.16 8.89 4.48
C THR A 123 -8.00 7.37 4.41
N LEU A 124 -8.37 6.77 3.29
CA LEU A 124 -8.07 5.37 3.02
C LEU A 124 -6.74 5.30 2.26
N VAL A 125 -5.72 4.72 2.86
CA VAL A 125 -4.43 4.45 2.20
C VAL A 125 -4.46 2.98 1.78
N ALA A 126 -4.47 2.70 0.48
CA ALA A 126 -4.57 1.34 -0.04
C ALA A 126 -3.34 1.02 -0.89
N VAL A 127 -2.56 0.02 -0.48
CA VAL A 127 -1.29 -0.36 -1.09
C VAL A 127 -1.29 -1.80 -1.60
N ALA A 128 -2.48 -2.33 -1.81
CA ALA A 128 -2.75 -3.73 -2.14
C ALA A 128 -3.78 -3.86 -3.27
N PRO A 129 -4.10 -5.07 -3.76
CA PRO A 129 -5.18 -5.28 -4.72
C PRO A 129 -6.52 -4.71 -4.24
N LEU A 130 -7.23 -4.03 -5.12
CA LEU A 130 -8.30 -3.09 -4.74
C LEU A 130 -9.67 -3.74 -4.48
N ALA A 131 -9.72 -5.06 -4.29
CA ALA A 131 -10.98 -5.79 -4.17
C ALA A 131 -11.79 -5.37 -2.93
N ASN A 132 -11.10 -5.08 -1.80
CA ASN A 132 -11.75 -4.57 -0.59
C ASN A 132 -12.49 -3.25 -0.85
N LEU A 133 -11.83 -2.31 -1.54
CA LEU A 133 -12.42 -1.04 -1.94
C LEU A 133 -13.58 -1.24 -2.91
N GLY A 134 -13.43 -2.14 -3.89
CA GLY A 134 -14.49 -2.44 -4.84
C GLY A 134 -15.72 -3.08 -4.20
N LEU A 135 -15.55 -3.94 -3.19
CA LEU A 135 -16.65 -4.49 -2.38
C LEU A 135 -17.27 -3.42 -1.48
N ALA A 136 -16.46 -2.57 -0.84
CA ALA A 136 -16.95 -1.48 -0.01
C ALA A 136 -17.82 -0.50 -0.82
N LEU A 137 -17.43 -0.18 -2.06
CA LEU A 137 -18.24 0.61 -2.99
C LEU A 137 -19.58 -0.05 -3.33
N LYS A 138 -19.61 -1.38 -3.48
CA LYS A 138 -20.88 -2.11 -3.73
C LYS A 138 -21.79 -2.08 -2.50
N LEU A 139 -21.22 -2.15 -1.30
CA LEU A 139 -21.97 -2.04 -0.03
C LEU A 139 -22.47 -0.61 0.23
N GLU A 140 -21.68 0.39 -0.14
CA GLU A 140 -22.00 1.81 0.05
C GLU A 140 -21.62 2.62 -1.19
N PRO A 141 -22.54 2.78 -2.16
CA PRO A 141 -22.26 3.54 -3.39
C PRO A 141 -21.93 5.03 -3.15
N ASN A 142 -22.29 5.59 -1.98
CA ASN A 142 -21.93 6.96 -1.61
C ASN A 142 -20.59 7.05 -0.85
N LEU A 143 -19.86 5.94 -0.68
CA LEU A 143 -18.57 5.87 0.01
C LEU A 143 -17.55 6.92 -0.48
N PRO A 144 -17.48 7.25 -1.80
CA PRO A 144 -16.59 8.30 -2.28
C PRO A 144 -16.81 9.68 -1.65
N LYS A 145 -18.01 9.98 -1.13
CA LYS A 145 -18.33 11.23 -0.43
C LYS A 145 -18.19 11.12 1.09
N LEU A 146 -18.10 9.90 1.63
CA LEU A 146 -17.93 9.65 3.05
C LEU A 146 -16.45 9.61 3.46
N LEU A 147 -15.56 9.26 2.54
CA LEU A 147 -14.11 9.34 2.77
C LEU A 147 -13.59 10.74 2.44
N LYS A 148 -12.57 11.20 3.17
CA LYS A 148 -11.87 12.46 2.89
C LYS A 148 -11.12 12.39 1.55
N GLN A 149 -10.40 11.29 1.36
CA GLN A 149 -9.64 10.97 0.15
C GLN A 149 -9.19 9.51 0.18
N VAL A 150 -8.73 9.03 -0.96
CA VAL A 150 -8.07 7.74 -1.13
C VAL A 150 -6.69 7.96 -1.72
N VAL A 151 -5.66 7.35 -1.13
CA VAL A 151 -4.29 7.36 -1.64
C VAL A 151 -3.90 5.92 -1.96
N LEU A 152 -3.55 5.66 -3.22
CA LEU A 152 -3.19 4.34 -3.70
C LEU A 152 -1.69 4.22 -3.90
N MET A 153 -1.09 3.09 -3.51
CA MET A 153 0.09 2.56 -4.20
C MET A 153 -0.39 1.53 -5.22
N ALA A 154 -0.48 1.96 -6.49
CA ALA A 154 -0.98 1.12 -7.57
C ALA A 154 -0.65 1.74 -8.93
N GLY A 155 -0.55 0.88 -9.94
CA GLY A 155 -0.53 1.30 -11.34
C GLY A 155 0.76 1.97 -11.80
N THR A 156 0.77 2.31 -13.08
CA THR A 156 1.82 3.05 -13.76
C THR A 156 1.28 3.81 -14.96
N VAL A 157 1.76 5.01 -15.22
CA VAL A 157 1.33 5.84 -16.36
C VAL A 157 2.30 5.73 -17.53
N ILE A 158 3.60 5.88 -17.27
CA ILE A 158 4.66 5.89 -18.30
C ILE A 158 5.72 4.83 -18.00
N GLU A 159 6.01 4.61 -16.72
CA GLU A 159 7.00 3.62 -16.28
C GLU A 159 6.57 2.19 -16.67
N PRO A 160 7.51 1.29 -17.03
CA PRO A 160 7.18 -0.11 -17.25
C PRO A 160 6.55 -0.78 -16.03
N GLY A 161 5.65 -1.73 -16.27
CA GLY A 161 5.07 -2.56 -15.22
C GLY A 161 6.10 -3.50 -14.57
N ASN A 162 5.72 -4.07 -13.43
CA ASN A 162 6.55 -5.02 -12.66
C ASN A 162 6.03 -6.48 -12.71
N VAL A 163 4.81 -6.71 -13.19
CA VAL A 163 4.26 -8.07 -13.46
C VAL A 163 4.21 -8.39 -14.94
N SER A 164 3.88 -7.39 -15.76
CA SER A 164 4.01 -7.43 -17.21
C SER A 164 4.64 -6.11 -17.68
N PRO A 165 5.04 -5.98 -18.96
CA PRO A 165 5.59 -4.71 -19.44
C PRO A 165 4.68 -3.48 -19.22
N VAL A 166 3.37 -3.69 -19.01
CA VAL A 166 2.36 -2.63 -18.90
C VAL A 166 1.60 -2.60 -17.57
N ALA A 167 1.75 -3.62 -16.72
CA ALA A 167 0.92 -3.78 -15.52
C ALA A 167 1.76 -3.80 -14.24
N GLU A 168 1.28 -3.04 -13.28
CA GLU A 168 1.72 -3.06 -11.89
C GLU A 168 0.95 -4.14 -11.12
N ALA A 169 1.57 -4.75 -10.11
CA ALA A 169 1.09 -5.92 -9.36
C ALA A 169 -0.30 -5.75 -8.71
N ASN A 170 -0.55 -4.66 -7.98
CA ASN A 170 -1.82 -4.42 -7.29
C ASN A 170 -2.98 -4.28 -8.28
N VAL A 171 -2.77 -3.56 -9.38
CA VAL A 171 -3.75 -3.45 -10.47
C VAL A 171 -3.90 -4.78 -11.22
N TRP A 172 -2.80 -5.48 -11.49
CA TRP A 172 -2.81 -6.78 -12.17
C TRP A 172 -3.60 -7.83 -11.39
N ASN A 173 -3.48 -7.83 -10.07
CA ASN A 173 -4.11 -8.82 -9.19
C ASN A 173 -5.63 -8.70 -9.19
N ASP A 174 -6.19 -7.49 -9.32
CA ASP A 174 -7.63 -7.29 -9.52
C ASP A 174 -7.95 -6.08 -10.43
N PRO A 175 -7.87 -6.25 -11.76
CA PRO A 175 -8.05 -5.15 -12.70
C PRO A 175 -9.51 -4.67 -12.77
N ASP A 176 -10.48 -5.54 -12.48
CA ASP A 176 -11.90 -5.18 -12.41
C ASP A 176 -12.20 -4.31 -11.19
N ALA A 177 -11.63 -4.65 -10.03
CA ALA A 177 -11.72 -3.77 -8.86
C ALA A 177 -10.99 -2.46 -9.10
N ALA A 178 -9.81 -2.49 -9.74
CA ALA A 178 -9.05 -1.28 -10.04
C ALA A 178 -9.83 -0.34 -10.98
N ASP A 179 -10.42 -0.82 -12.08
CA ASP A 179 -11.23 0.03 -12.98
C ASP A 179 -12.45 0.63 -12.26
N LEU A 180 -13.10 -0.17 -11.40
CA LEU A 180 -14.19 0.32 -10.55
C LEU A 180 -13.70 1.44 -9.64
N VAL A 181 -12.53 1.26 -9.02
CA VAL A 181 -11.94 2.23 -8.11
C VAL A 181 -11.58 3.54 -8.81
N PHE A 182 -10.85 3.48 -9.93
CA PHE A 182 -10.46 4.69 -10.68
C PHE A 182 -11.67 5.47 -11.21
N THR A 183 -12.82 4.82 -11.40
CA THR A 183 -14.03 5.42 -11.96
C THR A 183 -15.12 5.76 -10.93
N ALA A 184 -14.87 5.54 -9.63
CA ALA A 184 -15.86 5.70 -8.57
C ALA A 184 -16.12 7.15 -8.11
N GLY A 185 -15.22 8.09 -8.40
CA GLY A 185 -15.44 9.52 -8.15
C GLY A 185 -15.10 10.04 -6.76
N TRP A 186 -14.23 9.35 -6.01
CA TRP A 186 -13.57 9.89 -4.82
C TRP A 186 -12.44 10.85 -5.17
N ASN A 187 -12.00 11.64 -4.20
CA ASN A 187 -10.73 12.37 -4.27
C ASN A 187 -9.58 11.34 -4.23
N LEU A 188 -9.04 10.98 -5.40
CA LEU A 188 -8.11 9.88 -5.59
C LEU A 188 -6.71 10.38 -5.95
N THR A 189 -5.71 9.86 -5.25
CA THR A 189 -4.31 9.99 -5.66
C THR A 189 -3.72 8.60 -5.95
N MET A 190 -3.04 8.46 -7.08
CA MET A 190 -2.28 7.28 -7.48
C MET A 190 -0.77 7.56 -7.33
N VAL A 191 -0.13 6.84 -6.43
CA VAL A 191 1.33 6.78 -6.24
C VAL A 191 1.83 5.53 -6.96
N GLY A 192 2.05 5.65 -8.26
CA GLY A 192 2.41 4.52 -9.13
C GLY A 192 3.92 4.32 -9.32
N LEU A 193 4.27 3.35 -10.16
CA LEU A 193 5.67 2.98 -10.46
C LEU A 193 6.50 4.14 -11.00
N ASP A 194 5.87 5.12 -11.65
CA ASP A 194 6.50 6.35 -12.15
C ASP A 194 7.34 7.07 -11.08
N VAL A 195 6.90 7.01 -9.81
CA VAL A 195 7.64 7.60 -8.68
C VAL A 195 8.26 6.55 -7.76
N THR A 196 7.62 5.40 -7.55
CA THR A 196 8.14 4.42 -6.58
C THR A 196 9.43 3.74 -7.04
N HIS A 197 9.62 3.55 -8.35
CA HIS A 197 10.90 3.06 -8.89
C HIS A 197 12.04 4.08 -8.78
N ARG A 198 11.79 5.31 -8.32
CA ARG A 198 12.83 6.33 -8.12
C ARG A 198 13.42 6.31 -6.71
N VAL A 199 12.70 5.78 -5.73
CA VAL A 199 13.12 5.77 -4.32
C VAL A 199 13.68 4.39 -3.97
N VAL A 200 15.01 4.30 -4.00
CA VAL A 200 15.79 3.08 -3.71
C VAL A 200 16.33 3.14 -2.29
N LEU A 201 16.02 2.13 -1.48
CA LEU A 201 16.43 2.02 -0.08
C LEU A 201 17.47 0.88 0.06
N PRO A 202 18.74 1.19 0.39
CA PRO A 202 19.77 0.17 0.60
C PRO A 202 19.51 -0.62 1.87
N SER A 203 19.89 -1.91 1.93
CA SER A 203 19.69 -2.73 3.14
C SER A 203 20.38 -2.13 4.38
N SER A 204 21.51 -1.45 4.17
CA SER A 204 22.29 -0.79 5.23
C SER A 204 21.50 0.30 5.96
N PHE A 205 20.51 0.89 5.30
CA PHE A 205 19.54 1.81 5.91
C PHE A 205 18.79 1.13 7.07
N PHE A 206 18.28 -0.09 6.84
CA PHE A 206 17.53 -0.85 7.83
C PHE A 206 18.44 -1.49 8.89
N ASP A 207 19.70 -1.78 8.54
CA ASP A 207 20.72 -2.17 9.53
C ASP A 207 20.97 -1.05 10.54
N ALA A 208 21.12 0.18 10.06
CA ALA A 208 21.31 1.36 10.89
C ALA A 208 20.09 1.63 11.78
N LEU A 209 18.87 1.52 11.24
CA LEU A 209 17.64 1.67 12.01
C LEU A 209 17.48 0.61 13.11
N ALA A 210 17.76 -0.67 12.80
CA ALA A 210 17.72 -1.74 13.81
C ALA A 210 18.74 -1.51 14.93
N ASN A 211 19.95 -1.03 14.60
CA ASN A 211 20.97 -0.66 15.59
C ASN A 211 20.53 0.53 16.45
N LYS A 212 19.99 1.58 15.83
CA LYS A 212 19.49 2.79 16.53
C LYS A 212 18.42 2.44 17.56
N HIS A 213 17.57 1.48 17.23
CA HIS A 213 16.50 0.96 18.09
C HIS A 213 16.94 -0.17 19.01
N ASN A 214 18.24 -0.31 19.29
CA ASN A 214 18.80 -1.33 20.20
C ASN A 214 18.31 -2.76 19.88
N GLN A 215 18.19 -3.10 18.59
CA GLN A 215 17.68 -4.40 18.11
C GLN A 215 16.24 -4.71 18.57
N HIS A 216 15.37 -3.70 18.69
CA HIS A 216 13.96 -3.92 18.98
C HIS A 216 13.34 -4.97 18.02
N LEU A 217 12.44 -5.82 18.54
CA LEU A 217 11.87 -6.95 17.80
C LEU A 217 11.25 -6.52 16.47
N ALA A 218 10.42 -5.48 16.48
CA ALA A 218 9.84 -4.91 15.25
C ALA A 218 10.90 -4.58 14.19
N MET A 219 11.99 -3.89 14.57
CA MET A 219 13.01 -3.44 13.62
C MET A 219 13.94 -4.56 13.16
N THR A 220 14.19 -5.56 14.00
CA THR A 220 14.97 -6.74 13.59
C THR A 220 14.17 -7.64 12.66
N THR A 221 12.85 -7.78 12.89
CA THR A 221 11.92 -8.42 11.95
C THR A 221 11.90 -7.67 10.61
N LEU A 222 11.73 -6.34 10.61
CA LEU A 222 11.73 -5.57 9.37
C LEU A 222 13.06 -5.68 8.63
N ARG A 223 14.20 -5.53 9.33
CA ARG A 223 15.54 -5.69 8.72
C ARG A 223 15.69 -7.05 8.03
N HIS A 224 15.28 -8.14 8.68
CA HIS A 224 15.31 -9.48 8.09
C HIS A 224 14.50 -9.54 6.79
N ALA A 225 13.24 -9.09 6.85
CA ALA A 225 12.34 -9.05 5.71
C ALA A 225 12.94 -8.23 4.54
N VAL A 226 13.50 -7.05 4.83
CA VAL A 226 14.15 -6.20 3.83
C VAL A 226 15.36 -6.87 3.20
N HIS A 227 16.21 -7.56 3.98
CA HIS A 227 17.36 -8.28 3.41
C HIS A 227 16.90 -9.34 2.40
N PHE A 228 15.82 -10.06 2.69
CA PHE A 228 15.22 -11.01 1.74
C PHE A 228 14.78 -10.30 0.46
N TYR A 229 14.08 -9.17 0.58
CA TYR A 229 13.57 -8.40 -0.55
C TYR A 229 14.69 -7.75 -1.39
N CYS A 230 15.75 -7.25 -0.75
CA CYS A 230 16.95 -6.75 -1.41
C CYS A 230 17.70 -7.85 -2.19
N ASN A 231 17.67 -9.11 -1.73
CA ASN A 231 18.24 -10.22 -2.49
C ASN A 231 17.50 -10.46 -3.81
N PHE A 232 16.16 -10.36 -3.80
CA PHE A 232 15.36 -10.45 -5.03
C PHE A 232 15.74 -9.34 -6.01
N TYR A 233 15.70 -8.07 -5.58
CA TYR A 233 16.05 -6.94 -6.45
C TYR A 233 17.50 -6.98 -6.91
N GLY A 234 18.44 -7.30 -6.04
CA GLY A 234 19.86 -7.42 -6.40
C GLY A 234 20.10 -8.48 -7.48
N ALA A 235 19.28 -9.54 -7.53
CA ALA A 235 19.37 -10.57 -8.57
C ALA A 235 18.82 -10.11 -9.93
N ILE A 236 17.72 -9.34 -9.94
CA ILE A 236 17.07 -8.90 -11.19
C ILE A 236 17.52 -7.51 -11.68
N ARG A 237 18.14 -6.71 -10.80
CA ARG A 237 18.60 -5.34 -11.02
C ARG A 237 19.94 -5.10 -10.31
N PRO A 238 21.04 -5.75 -10.76
CA PRO A 238 22.34 -5.67 -10.07
C PRO A 238 22.89 -4.25 -9.92
N GLU A 239 22.47 -3.33 -10.78
CA GLU A 239 22.84 -1.91 -10.72
C GLU A 239 22.36 -1.19 -9.44
N LEU A 240 21.35 -1.75 -8.74
CA LEU A 240 20.86 -1.22 -7.47
C LEU A 240 21.75 -1.61 -6.28
N GLY A 241 22.64 -2.60 -6.45
CA GLY A 241 23.34 -3.24 -5.34
C GLY A 241 22.37 -3.99 -4.41
N HIS A 242 22.68 -4.06 -3.12
CA HIS A 242 21.81 -4.69 -2.13
C HIS A 242 20.78 -3.69 -1.59
N ALA A 243 19.76 -3.41 -2.41
CA ALA A 243 18.73 -2.41 -2.16
C ALA A 243 17.36 -2.87 -2.71
N CYS A 244 16.29 -2.21 -2.29
CA CYS A 244 14.93 -2.45 -2.74
C CYS A 244 14.18 -1.13 -2.97
N PHE A 245 13.02 -1.16 -3.61
CA PHE A 245 12.15 0.00 -3.74
C PHE A 245 11.20 0.09 -2.55
N GLY A 246 11.02 1.29 -2.00
CA GLY A 246 10.03 1.54 -0.94
C GLY A 246 8.66 1.87 -1.52
N HIS A 247 8.03 0.93 -2.21
CA HIS A 247 6.77 1.15 -2.93
C HIS A 247 5.67 1.75 -2.04
N ASP A 248 5.23 1.01 -1.03
CA ASP A 248 4.04 1.32 -0.26
C ASP A 248 4.22 2.48 0.69
N VAL A 249 5.44 2.64 1.23
CA VAL A 249 5.76 3.75 2.14
C VAL A 249 5.59 5.10 1.43
N LEU A 250 5.74 5.17 0.11
CA LEU A 250 5.50 6.42 -0.62
C LEU A 250 4.03 6.87 -0.63
N ALA A 251 3.06 5.98 -0.44
CA ALA A 251 1.67 6.39 -0.26
C ALA A 251 1.49 7.22 1.02
N PHE A 252 2.17 6.82 2.10
CA PHE A 252 2.19 7.58 3.35
C PHE A 252 3.06 8.84 3.29
N VAL A 253 4.21 8.78 2.61
CA VAL A 253 5.04 9.98 2.39
C VAL A 253 4.27 11.03 1.61
N TYR A 254 3.55 10.65 0.56
CA TYR A 254 2.64 11.56 -0.16
C TYR A 254 1.55 12.14 0.75
N LEU A 255 0.96 11.32 1.63
CA LEU A 255 -0.11 11.77 2.51
C LEU A 255 0.32 12.92 3.43
N VAL A 256 1.54 12.85 3.96
CA VAL A 256 2.05 13.83 4.96
C VAL A 256 2.90 14.95 4.34
N ALA A 257 3.50 14.71 3.18
CA ALA A 257 4.39 15.65 2.49
C ALA A 257 4.12 15.64 0.96
N PRO A 258 2.91 16.02 0.52
CA PRO A 258 2.53 15.99 -0.90
C PRO A 258 3.40 16.91 -1.77
N GLU A 259 4.05 17.93 -1.19
CA GLU A 259 4.99 18.82 -1.87
C GLU A 259 6.25 18.13 -2.38
N LEU A 260 6.59 16.94 -1.87
CA LEU A 260 7.68 16.12 -2.39
C LEU A 260 7.34 15.47 -3.74
N PHE A 261 6.11 15.63 -4.23
CA PHE A 261 5.63 15.03 -5.47
C PHE A 261 5.14 16.10 -6.44
N GLN A 262 5.45 15.92 -7.72
CA GLN A 262 4.74 16.61 -8.79
C GLN A 262 3.68 15.69 -9.36
N THR A 263 2.46 16.20 -9.43
CA THR A 263 1.31 15.41 -9.85
C THR A 263 0.73 15.89 -11.16
N GLN A 264 0.05 14.99 -11.86
CA GLN A 264 -0.74 15.29 -13.05
C GLN A 264 -2.16 14.77 -12.85
N GLU A 265 -3.13 15.57 -13.26
CA GLU A 265 -4.54 15.19 -13.24
C GLU A 265 -4.95 14.58 -14.59
N GLY A 266 -5.76 13.54 -14.55
CA GLY A 266 -6.29 12.88 -15.74
C GLY A 266 -7.29 11.78 -15.41
N ARG A 267 -7.94 11.26 -16.45
CA ARG A 267 -8.92 10.17 -16.33
C ARG A 267 -8.23 8.85 -16.57
N ILE A 268 -8.44 7.87 -15.69
CA ILE A 268 -7.78 6.57 -15.77
C ILE A 268 -8.83 5.49 -16.03
N ARG A 269 -8.52 4.58 -16.94
CA ARG A 269 -9.19 3.30 -17.10
C ARG A 269 -8.18 2.17 -16.96
N VAL A 270 -8.64 1.01 -16.56
CA VAL A 270 -7.82 -0.19 -16.44
C VAL A 270 -8.25 -1.20 -17.50
N ALA A 271 -7.29 -1.71 -18.27
CA ALA A 271 -7.54 -2.82 -19.17
C ALA A 271 -7.67 -4.11 -18.34
N LYS A 272 -8.75 -4.87 -18.58
CA LYS A 272 -9.17 -5.98 -17.70
C LYS A 272 -8.88 -7.37 -18.27
N GLU A 273 -8.39 -7.40 -19.50
CA GLU A 273 -8.13 -8.62 -20.25
C GLU A 273 -7.11 -8.38 -21.38
N GLY A 274 -6.70 -9.46 -22.04
CA GLY A 274 -5.74 -9.44 -23.15
C GLY A 274 -4.31 -9.07 -22.71
N PHE A 275 -3.48 -8.69 -23.68
CA PHE A 275 -2.08 -8.30 -23.42
C PHE A 275 -1.95 -7.03 -22.57
N GLY A 276 -2.99 -6.20 -22.55
CA GLY A 276 -3.07 -5.00 -21.73
C GLY A 276 -3.60 -5.25 -20.32
N ASN A 277 -3.91 -6.48 -19.93
CA ASN A 277 -4.50 -6.76 -18.62
C ASN A 277 -3.70 -6.11 -17.49
N GLY A 278 -4.36 -5.32 -16.63
CA GLY A 278 -3.76 -4.55 -15.55
C GLY A 278 -3.12 -3.21 -15.96
N GLN A 279 -3.16 -2.81 -17.23
CA GLN A 279 -2.62 -1.53 -17.67
C GLN A 279 -3.52 -0.37 -17.23
N THR A 280 -2.94 0.57 -16.49
CA THR A 280 -3.54 1.87 -16.16
C THR A 280 -3.32 2.87 -17.29
N MET A 281 -4.40 3.20 -18.00
CA MET A 281 -4.38 4.06 -19.18
C MET A 281 -4.94 5.44 -18.81
N MET A 282 -4.05 6.43 -18.69
CA MET A 282 -4.41 7.80 -18.31
C MET A 282 -4.53 8.72 -19.53
N ASP A 283 -5.69 9.37 -19.70
CA ASP A 283 -5.75 10.57 -20.54
C ASP A 283 -5.19 11.75 -19.76
N ARG A 284 -4.00 12.17 -20.19
CA ARG A 284 -3.18 13.21 -19.61
C ARG A 284 -3.42 14.59 -20.22
N HIS A 285 -4.12 14.66 -21.34
CA HIS A 285 -4.27 15.89 -22.12
C HIS A 285 -5.69 16.44 -22.03
N GLY A 286 -6.71 15.58 -21.95
CA GLY A 286 -8.11 15.98 -21.80
C GLY A 286 -8.69 16.77 -22.97
N LYS A 287 -7.96 16.83 -24.09
CA LYS A 287 -8.29 17.64 -25.29
C LYS A 287 -8.70 16.78 -26.49
N LEU A 288 -8.47 15.47 -26.42
CA LEU A 288 -8.75 14.54 -27.50
C LEU A 288 -10.06 13.81 -27.20
N PHE A 289 -10.88 13.65 -28.24
CA PHE A 289 -12.01 12.74 -28.18
C PHE A 289 -11.56 11.38 -28.68
N TYR A 290 -11.66 10.36 -27.83
CA TYR A 290 -11.33 9.00 -28.19
C TYR A 290 -12.56 8.28 -28.73
N PRO A 291 -12.46 7.54 -29.86
CA PRO A 291 -13.54 6.67 -30.32
C PRO A 291 -13.90 5.58 -29.30
N GLN A 292 -12.93 5.18 -28.47
CA GLN A 292 -13.12 4.25 -27.37
C GLN A 292 -13.71 4.99 -26.15
N PRO A 293 -14.84 4.54 -25.59
CA PRO A 293 -15.41 5.16 -24.40
C PRO A 293 -14.56 4.90 -23.15
N GLY A 294 -14.62 5.80 -22.17
CA GLY A 294 -13.93 5.65 -20.89
C GLY A 294 -13.18 6.86 -20.37
N TRP A 295 -12.98 7.88 -21.20
CA TRP A 295 -12.27 9.12 -20.85
C TRP A 295 -13.12 10.37 -21.10
N GLU A 296 -14.44 10.19 -21.18
CA GLU A 296 -15.38 11.29 -21.38
C GLU A 296 -15.28 12.31 -20.24
N PRO A 297 -15.62 13.59 -20.49
CA PRO A 297 -15.51 14.66 -19.49
C PRO A 297 -16.17 14.36 -18.14
N GLU A 298 -17.23 13.55 -18.14
CA GLU A 298 -18.01 13.15 -16.96
C GLU A 298 -17.30 12.10 -16.09
N LYS A 299 -16.27 11.43 -16.61
CA LYS A 299 -15.47 10.48 -15.82
C LYS A 299 -14.61 11.23 -14.81
N PRO A 300 -14.47 10.70 -13.59
CA PRO A 300 -13.74 11.38 -12.53
C PRO A 300 -12.25 11.47 -12.86
N VAL A 301 -11.64 12.52 -12.32
CA VAL A 301 -10.22 12.79 -12.46
C VAL A 301 -9.47 12.16 -11.29
N THR A 302 -8.34 11.53 -11.61
CA THR A 302 -7.36 11.02 -10.65
C THR A 302 -6.11 11.89 -10.70
N ARG A 303 -5.51 12.14 -9.54
CA ARG A 303 -4.19 12.74 -9.42
C ARG A 303 -3.13 11.64 -9.44
N ALA A 304 -2.27 11.61 -10.45
CA ALA A 304 -1.16 10.67 -10.52
C ALA A 304 0.16 11.37 -10.14
N CYS A 305 0.96 10.75 -9.27
CA CYS A 305 2.31 11.22 -8.99
C CYS A 305 3.23 10.88 -10.17
N MET A 306 3.89 11.88 -10.74
CA MET A 306 4.70 11.75 -11.96
C MET A 306 6.18 12.06 -11.75
N GLN A 307 6.52 12.82 -10.71
CA GLN A 307 7.89 13.07 -10.28
C GLN A 307 7.94 13.11 -8.76
N VAL A 308 9.11 12.82 -8.19
CA VAL A 308 9.34 12.75 -6.74
C VAL A 308 10.69 13.35 -6.38
N ASP A 309 10.73 14.09 -5.28
CA ASP A 309 11.96 14.45 -4.58
C ASP A 309 12.46 13.24 -3.81
N VAL A 310 13.41 12.51 -4.42
CA VAL A 310 13.94 11.26 -3.88
C VAL A 310 14.67 11.49 -2.55
N GLU A 311 15.51 12.53 -2.47
CA GLU A 311 16.28 12.82 -1.25
C GLU A 311 15.34 13.24 -0.11
N GLY A 312 14.35 14.10 -0.41
CA GLY A 312 13.33 14.50 0.54
C GLY A 312 12.54 13.31 1.09
N CYS A 313 12.15 12.37 0.23
CA CYS A 313 11.44 11.16 0.66
C CYS A 313 12.30 10.27 1.57
N ILE A 314 13.55 9.99 1.18
CA ILE A 314 14.45 9.15 1.98
C ILE A 314 14.71 9.79 3.35
N ASN A 315 14.98 11.10 3.39
CA ASN A 315 15.20 11.84 4.63
C ASN A 315 13.98 11.81 5.55
N LEU A 316 12.76 11.92 4.99
CA LEU A 316 11.53 11.81 5.77
C LEU A 316 11.36 10.40 6.33
N ILE A 317 11.53 9.35 5.51
CA ILE A 317 11.45 7.96 5.96
C ILE A 317 12.47 7.69 7.08
N GLU A 318 13.70 8.16 6.93
CA GLU A 318 14.76 8.01 7.94
C GLU A 318 14.40 8.71 9.26
N THR A 319 13.97 9.97 9.16
CA THR A 319 13.65 10.79 10.32
C THR A 319 12.47 10.20 11.09
N THR A 320 11.42 9.78 10.37
CA THR A 320 10.22 9.16 10.94
C THR A 320 10.55 7.83 11.59
N LEU A 321 11.13 6.87 10.86
CA LEU A 321 11.42 5.54 11.42
C LEU A 321 12.51 5.59 12.50
N GLY A 322 13.39 6.58 12.45
CA GLY A 322 14.44 6.79 13.44
C GLY A 322 14.00 7.55 14.70
N GLY A 323 12.75 8.01 14.80
CA GLY A 323 12.20 8.67 15.99
C GLY A 323 11.86 7.70 17.12
N ASP A 324 11.45 8.21 18.29
CA ASP A 324 11.05 7.38 19.44
C ASP A 324 9.54 7.06 19.38
N TRP A 325 9.20 5.94 18.73
CA TRP A 325 7.81 5.52 18.50
C TRP A 325 7.53 4.06 18.87
N LEU A 326 8.56 3.24 19.05
CA LEU A 326 8.41 1.83 19.41
C LEU A 326 7.97 1.72 20.87
N LYS A 327 7.03 0.81 21.11
CA LYS A 327 6.53 0.49 22.45
C LYS A 327 6.95 -0.92 22.82
N THR A 328 6.82 -1.26 24.10
CA THR A 328 7.03 -2.63 24.56
C THR A 328 6.17 -3.62 23.73
N PRO A 329 6.78 -4.65 23.14
CA PRO A 329 6.05 -5.64 22.34
C PRO A 329 4.91 -6.30 23.12
N LEU A 330 3.75 -6.46 22.47
CA LEU A 330 2.56 -7.14 22.99
C LEU A 330 2.61 -8.64 22.64
N ILE A 331 3.60 -9.35 23.18
CA ILE A 331 3.83 -10.78 22.95
C ILE A 331 3.46 -11.62 24.18
N VAL A 332 3.13 -12.90 23.95
CA VAL A 332 2.91 -13.87 25.02
C VAL A 332 4.27 -14.40 25.49
N SER A 333 4.47 -14.40 26.81
CA SER A 333 5.67 -14.95 27.48
C SER A 333 5.78 -16.46 27.34
#